data_AF-A0AAV2YGF2-F1
#
_entry.id   AF-A0AAV2YGF2-F1
#
_cell.length_a   1.000
_cell.length_b   1.000
_cell.length_c   1.000
_cell.angle_alpha   90.00
_cell.angle_beta   90.00
_cell.angle_gamma   90.00
#
_symmetry.space_group_name_H-M   'P 1'
#
loop_
_entity.id
_entity.type
_entity.pdbx_description
1 polymer ?
#
loop_
_entity_poly.entity_id
_entity_poly.type
_entity_poly.pdbx_seq_one_letter_code
_entity_poly.pdbx_strand_id
1 'polypeptide(L)'
;MLLKDFNIPSINEEKLYRAYKIATEKKGQCLLLDSVKGELRSDNIVSNGVNNILRYEFPGSSINFLNIEIAIHSILMYNSQFNIDSTAYGNNMFSIIVPTAATTSTIDITLPDRYYSYADINQMIQTALVSAGAYLIDSNGNNVYYVQITENATYYAAQVDLAKVPTALPSGYARPSSGLFSSGGSGLPLTAYTPQLVINNAELGKIIGFSSGTYLNAQTTTAQSLLSNITPQAKPVSAYMLRSSLSITIFSPVGRIDNIYNPGYPHLRSHCLQTQ
;
A
#
# COMPACT_ATOMS: atom_id res chain seq x y z
N MET A 1 -43.47 -13.75 -25.69
CA MET A 1 -44.35 -14.16 -24.59
C MET A 1 -45.31 -15.21 -25.12
N LEU A 2 -45.27 -16.44 -24.58
CA LEU A 2 -46.25 -17.49 -24.89
C LEU A 2 -47.59 -17.08 -24.24
N LEU A 3 -48.56 -16.68 -25.04
CA LEU A 3 -49.89 -16.20 -24.64
C LEU A 3 -50.89 -17.36 -24.50
N LYS A 4 -50.49 -18.53 -23.98
CA LYS A 4 -51.33 -19.74 -24.10
C LYS A 4 -52.23 -20.07 -22.89
N ASP A 5 -52.04 -19.44 -21.73
CA ASP A 5 -52.65 -19.98 -20.48
C ASP A 5 -53.64 -19.06 -19.74
N PHE A 6 -54.09 -17.96 -20.35
CA PHE A 6 -55.14 -17.12 -19.75
C PHE A 6 -56.42 -17.20 -20.59
N ASN A 7 -57.17 -18.29 -20.43
CA ASN A 7 -58.50 -18.46 -21.01
C ASN A 7 -59.52 -17.58 -20.26
N ILE A 8 -59.39 -16.25 -20.41
CA ILE A 8 -60.32 -15.26 -19.87
C ILE A 8 -61.46 -15.11 -20.89
N PRO A 9 -62.70 -15.52 -20.56
CA PRO A 9 -63.80 -15.43 -21.50
C PRO A 9 -64.00 -13.97 -21.93
N SER A 10 -64.23 -13.74 -23.22
CA SER A 10 -64.51 -12.43 -23.87
C SER A 10 -63.29 -11.57 -24.26
N ILE A 11 -62.05 -12.01 -24.04
CA ILE A 11 -60.87 -11.25 -24.49
C ILE A 11 -60.43 -11.73 -25.87
N ASN A 12 -60.48 -10.84 -26.87
CA ASN A 12 -59.96 -11.11 -28.20
C ASN A 12 -58.42 -10.96 -28.18
N GLU A 13 -57.73 -12.09 -28.26
CA GLU A 13 -56.27 -12.20 -28.22
C GLU A 13 -55.56 -11.34 -29.28
N GLU A 14 -56.17 -11.15 -30.46
CA GLU A 14 -55.60 -10.32 -31.53
C GLU A 14 -55.56 -8.84 -31.13
N LYS A 15 -56.59 -8.35 -30.41
CA LYS A 15 -56.60 -6.99 -29.87
C LYS A 15 -55.55 -6.83 -28.78
N LEU A 16 -55.35 -7.83 -27.94
CA LEU A 16 -54.32 -7.81 -26.90
C LEU A 16 -52.92 -7.77 -27.50
N TYR A 17 -52.68 -8.60 -28.53
CA TYR A 17 -51.42 -8.63 -29.27
C TYR A 17 -51.14 -7.29 -29.98
N ARG A 18 -52.14 -6.70 -30.66
CA ARG A 18 -51.98 -5.39 -31.30
C ARG A 18 -51.74 -4.28 -30.29
N ALA A 19 -52.46 -4.26 -29.17
CA ALA A 19 -52.26 -3.26 -28.12
C ALA A 19 -50.86 -3.35 -27.51
N TYR A 20 -50.37 -4.57 -27.27
CA TYR A 20 -49.00 -4.82 -26.82
C TYR A 20 -47.97 -4.34 -27.85
N LYS A 21 -48.13 -4.70 -29.13
CA LYS A 21 -47.21 -4.31 -30.20
C LYS A 21 -47.13 -2.79 -30.38
N ILE A 22 -48.28 -2.11 -30.31
CA ILE A 22 -48.35 -0.63 -30.36
C ILE A 22 -47.70 -0.02 -29.11
N ALA A 23 -47.82 -0.66 -27.94
CA ALA A 23 -47.18 -0.19 -26.71
C ALA A 23 -45.66 -0.35 -26.75
N THR A 24 -45.13 -1.46 -27.28
CA THR A 24 -43.68 -1.68 -27.46
C THR A 24 -43.09 -0.84 -28.59
N GLU A 25 -43.85 -0.56 -29.66
CA GLU A 25 -43.42 0.35 -30.73
C GLU A 25 -43.39 1.83 -30.28
N LYS A 26 -44.30 2.26 -29.39
CA LYS A 26 -44.40 3.67 -28.95
C LYS A 26 -43.62 3.99 -27.68
N LYS A 27 -43.47 3.04 -26.78
CA LYS A 27 -42.67 3.19 -25.57
C LYS A 27 -41.59 2.14 -25.67
N GLY A 28 -40.42 2.55 -26.18
CA GLY A 28 -39.22 1.72 -26.17
C GLY A 28 -39.07 1.13 -24.78
N GLN A 29 -39.52 -0.11 -24.62
CA GLN A 29 -39.45 -0.79 -23.34
C GLN A 29 -37.98 -1.11 -23.15
N CYS A 30 -37.34 -0.33 -22.29
CA CYS A 30 -36.12 -0.75 -21.62
C CYS A 30 -36.51 -1.96 -20.77
N LEU A 31 -36.36 -3.16 -21.34
CA LEU A 31 -36.22 -4.36 -20.57
C LEU A 31 -34.89 -4.23 -19.85
N LEU A 32 -34.92 -3.87 -18.56
CA LEU A 32 -33.77 -4.01 -17.68
C LEU A 32 -33.56 -5.52 -17.48
N LEU A 33 -32.90 -6.13 -18.46
CA LEU A 33 -32.32 -7.46 -18.28
C LEU A 33 -31.23 -7.31 -17.22
N ASP A 34 -31.56 -7.91 -16.07
CA ASP A 34 -30.70 -8.51 -15.06
C ASP A 34 -29.20 -8.21 -15.19
N SER A 35 -28.61 -7.69 -14.12
CA SER A 35 -27.17 -7.52 -14.03
C SER A 35 -26.50 -8.87 -14.32
N VAL A 36 -25.80 -9.00 -15.44
CA VAL A 36 -24.86 -10.10 -15.60
C VAL A 36 -23.77 -9.86 -14.57
N LYS A 37 -23.83 -10.60 -13.44
CA LYS A 37 -22.82 -10.54 -12.40
C LYS A 37 -21.55 -11.21 -12.89
N GLY A 38 -20.78 -10.48 -13.70
CA GLY A 38 -19.41 -10.82 -14.06
C GLY A 38 -18.47 -10.36 -12.95
N GLU A 39 -17.89 -11.30 -12.21
CA GLU A 39 -16.84 -10.98 -11.24
C GLU A 39 -15.49 -11.09 -11.93
N LEU A 40 -14.69 -10.00 -11.92
CA LEU A 40 -13.30 -10.03 -12.37
C LEU A 40 -12.44 -10.68 -11.28
N ARG A 41 -11.88 -11.86 -11.57
CA ARG A 41 -11.03 -12.66 -10.67
C ARG A 41 -9.66 -12.92 -11.30
N SER A 42 -8.77 -13.62 -10.59
CA SER A 42 -7.45 -14.05 -11.09
C SER A 42 -7.52 -14.74 -12.45
N ASP A 43 -8.60 -15.46 -12.71
CA ASP A 43 -8.79 -16.25 -13.93
C ASP A 43 -9.11 -15.37 -15.15
N ASN A 44 -9.45 -14.09 -14.91
CA ASN A 44 -9.66 -13.10 -15.96
C ASN A 44 -8.36 -12.37 -16.32
N ILE A 45 -7.23 -12.66 -15.66
CA ILE A 45 -5.96 -12.02 -15.99
C ILE A 45 -5.51 -12.47 -17.37
N VAL A 46 -5.32 -11.50 -18.27
CA VAL A 46 -4.67 -11.75 -19.55
C VAL A 46 -3.18 -11.86 -19.30
N SER A 47 -2.64 -13.06 -19.49
CA SER A 47 -1.21 -13.32 -19.33
C SER A 47 -0.40 -12.47 -20.31
N ASN A 48 0.33 -11.50 -19.77
CA ASN A 48 1.21 -10.60 -20.52
C ASN A 48 2.53 -10.33 -19.78
N GLY A 49 2.84 -11.13 -18.76
CA GLY A 49 4.03 -10.99 -17.91
C GLY A 49 3.92 -9.92 -16.82
N VAL A 50 2.91 -9.05 -16.84
CA VAL A 50 2.72 -7.95 -15.87
C VAL A 50 1.33 -7.91 -15.23
N ASN A 51 0.44 -8.85 -15.57
CA ASN A 51 -0.88 -9.09 -14.96
C ASN A 51 -1.74 -7.82 -14.78
N ASN A 52 -1.62 -6.85 -15.69
CA ASN A 52 -2.26 -5.54 -15.60
C ASN A 52 -3.54 -5.42 -16.46
N ILE A 53 -3.96 -6.51 -17.12
CA ILE A 53 -5.17 -6.55 -17.93
C ILE A 53 -6.07 -7.66 -17.40
N LEU A 54 -7.30 -7.30 -17.01
CA LEU A 54 -8.36 -8.25 -16.73
C LEU A 54 -9.39 -8.23 -17.87
N ARG A 55 -9.72 -9.40 -18.40
CA ARG A 55 -10.70 -9.60 -19.47
C ARG A 55 -11.84 -10.50 -18.99
N TYR A 56 -13.04 -9.94 -19.01
CA TYR A 56 -14.26 -10.72 -18.86
C TYR A 56 -14.88 -10.94 -20.24
N GLU A 57 -15.06 -12.21 -20.60
CA GLU A 57 -15.78 -12.59 -21.82
C GLU A 57 -17.20 -12.94 -21.44
N PHE A 58 -18.18 -12.26 -22.04
CA PHE A 58 -19.57 -12.49 -21.72
C PHE A 58 -20.01 -13.89 -22.19
N PRO A 59 -20.63 -14.71 -21.33
CA PRO A 59 -21.07 -16.04 -21.71
C PRO A 59 -22.30 -15.98 -22.64
N GLY A 60 -22.13 -16.44 -23.89
CA GLY A 60 -23.24 -16.65 -24.83
C GLY A 60 -23.15 -15.82 -26.12
N SER A 61 -23.50 -16.43 -27.25
CA SER A 61 -23.54 -15.81 -28.60
C SER A 61 -24.73 -14.87 -28.84
N SER A 62 -25.54 -14.59 -27.80
CA SER A 62 -26.82 -13.89 -27.91
C SER A 62 -26.79 -12.45 -27.38
N ILE A 63 -25.65 -11.96 -26.86
CA ILE A 63 -25.52 -10.58 -26.41
C ILE A 63 -25.10 -9.71 -27.60
N ASN A 64 -26.06 -8.96 -28.14
CA ASN A 64 -25.83 -8.00 -29.21
C ASN A 64 -25.63 -6.60 -28.61
N PHE A 65 -24.43 -6.05 -28.77
CA PHE A 65 -24.05 -4.73 -28.26
C PHE A 65 -24.46 -3.56 -29.17
N LEU A 66 -25.31 -3.79 -30.17
CA LEU A 66 -25.80 -2.73 -31.06
C LEU A 66 -26.81 -1.83 -30.34
N ASN A 67 -26.54 -0.52 -30.34
CA ASN A 67 -27.41 0.54 -29.77
C ASN A 67 -27.76 0.38 -28.28
N ILE A 68 -26.83 -0.15 -27.47
CA ILE A 68 -26.98 -0.20 -26.01
C ILE A 68 -25.94 0.66 -25.32
N GLU A 69 -26.34 1.32 -24.23
CA GLU A 69 -25.45 2.07 -23.35
C GLU A 69 -24.99 1.16 -22.21
N ILE A 70 -23.68 1.03 -22.03
CA ILE A 70 -23.10 0.29 -20.91
C ILE A 70 -22.23 1.24 -20.10
N ALA A 71 -22.48 1.29 -18.79
CA ALA A 71 -21.69 2.05 -17.85
C ALA A 71 -21.14 1.14 -16.75
N ILE A 72 -19.95 1.47 -16.26
CA ILE A 72 -19.38 0.81 -15.08
C ILE A 72 -19.93 1.49 -13.84
N HIS A 73 -20.58 0.72 -12.96
CA HIS A 73 -21.14 1.23 -11.72
C HIS A 73 -20.08 1.54 -10.66
N SER A 74 -19.15 0.60 -10.41
CA SER A 74 -18.08 0.76 -9.41
C SER A 74 -16.95 -0.22 -9.65
N ILE A 75 -15.72 0.18 -9.33
CA ILE A 75 -14.55 -0.71 -9.26
C ILE A 75 -13.97 -0.60 -7.86
N LEU A 76 -13.84 -1.72 -7.17
CA LEU A 76 -13.22 -1.83 -5.86
C LEU A 76 -11.96 -2.69 -6.01
N MET A 77 -10.82 -2.13 -5.65
CA MET A 77 -9.54 -2.85 -5.65
C MET A 77 -8.89 -2.72 -4.29
N TYR A 78 -8.44 -3.83 -3.74
CA TYR A 78 -7.58 -3.81 -2.56
C TYR A 78 -6.23 -3.22 -2.94
N ASN A 79 -5.71 -2.35 -2.08
CA ASN A 79 -4.33 -1.90 -2.21
C ASN A 79 -3.43 -3.08 -1.81
N SER A 80 -2.82 -3.72 -2.80
CA SER A 80 -1.91 -4.86 -2.61
C SER A 80 -0.49 -4.53 -3.05
N GLN A 81 -0.14 -3.25 -3.16
CA GLN A 81 1.21 -2.85 -3.52
C GLN A 81 2.12 -2.94 -2.30
N PHE A 82 3.24 -3.63 -2.47
CA PHE A 82 4.33 -3.56 -1.52
C PHE A 82 4.98 -2.18 -1.59
N ASN A 83 5.17 -1.54 -0.44
CA ASN A 83 5.93 -0.30 -0.38
C ASN A 83 7.44 -0.57 -0.33
N ILE A 84 7.85 -1.74 0.15
CA ILE A 84 9.23 -2.23 0.09
C ILE A 84 9.28 -3.39 -0.91
N ASP A 85 10.08 -3.22 -1.96
CA ASP A 85 10.30 -4.23 -3.00
C ASP A 85 11.73 -4.08 -3.55
N SER A 86 12.53 -5.11 -3.33
CA SER A 86 13.93 -5.19 -3.73
C SER A 86 14.12 -5.12 -5.25
N THR A 87 13.15 -5.62 -6.03
CA THR A 87 13.27 -5.73 -7.49
C THR A 87 12.66 -4.53 -8.19
N ALA A 88 11.49 -4.07 -7.72
CA ALA A 88 10.77 -2.96 -8.34
C ALA A 88 11.33 -1.58 -7.94
N TYR A 89 11.80 -1.44 -6.69
CA TYR A 89 12.22 -0.16 -6.12
C TYR A 89 13.64 -0.18 -5.54
N GLY A 90 14.20 -1.36 -5.26
CA GLY A 90 15.52 -1.49 -4.68
C GLY A 90 15.63 -0.79 -3.33
N ASN A 91 14.55 -0.73 -2.54
CA ASN A 91 14.43 0.12 -1.34
C ASN A 91 14.39 -0.68 -0.02
N ASN A 92 15.20 -1.72 0.10
CA ASN A 92 15.06 -2.74 1.14
C ASN A 92 16.18 -2.77 2.20
N MET A 93 17.17 -1.87 2.14
CA MET A 93 18.35 -1.94 3.02
C MET A 93 18.70 -0.61 3.67
N PHE A 94 19.15 -0.67 4.92
CA PHE A 94 19.78 0.41 5.68
C PHE A 94 20.60 -0.19 6.82
N SER A 95 21.37 0.63 7.52
CA SER A 95 22.24 0.14 8.58
C SER A 95 22.16 1.02 9.84
N ILE A 96 22.50 0.43 10.98
CA ILE A 96 22.64 1.12 12.25
C ILE A 96 24.04 0.84 12.78
N ILE A 97 24.76 1.90 13.17
CA ILE A 97 26.04 1.77 13.86
C ILE A 97 25.78 1.82 15.36
N VAL A 98 26.14 0.76 16.05
CA VAL A 98 26.02 0.66 17.52
C VAL A 98 27.41 0.75 18.18
N PRO A 99 27.56 1.50 19.28
CA PRO A 99 28.81 1.54 20.02
C PRO A 99 29.01 0.25 20.83
N THR A 100 30.20 -0.33 20.75
CA THR A 100 30.59 -1.59 21.41
C THR A 100 32.01 -1.48 21.95
N ALA A 101 32.31 -1.98 23.15
CA ALA A 101 33.63 -1.84 23.78
C ALA A 101 34.35 -0.49 23.45
N ALA A 102 35.54 -0.56 22.84
CA ALA A 102 36.31 0.60 22.41
C ALA A 102 36.03 1.06 20.96
N THR A 103 35.11 0.40 20.25
CA THR A 103 34.84 0.61 18.82
C THR A 103 33.34 0.74 18.52
N THR A 104 32.96 0.59 17.26
CA THR A 104 31.56 0.55 16.81
C THR A 104 31.34 -0.67 15.93
N SER A 105 30.14 -1.21 15.93
CA SER A 105 29.72 -2.30 15.05
C SER A 105 28.57 -1.84 14.16
N THR A 106 28.66 -2.13 12.87
CA THR A 106 27.58 -1.85 11.90
C THR A 106 26.66 -3.06 11.82
N ILE A 107 25.36 -2.81 11.95
CA ILE A 107 24.30 -3.80 11.81
C ILE A 107 23.52 -3.45 10.55
N ASP A 108 23.63 -4.31 9.54
CA ASP A 108 22.89 -4.17 8.29
C ASP A 108 21.50 -4.77 8.44
N ILE A 109 20.49 -4.01 8.02
CA ILE A 109 19.08 -4.35 8.13
C ILE A 109 18.54 -4.49 6.72
N THR A 110 18.10 -5.71 6.39
CA THR A 110 17.42 -6.00 5.13
C THR A 110 15.95 -6.28 5.42
N LEU A 111 15.06 -5.50 4.82
CA LEU A 111 13.62 -5.66 4.88
C LEU A 111 13.19 -6.62 3.75
N PRO A 112 12.58 -7.79 4.05
CA PRO A 112 11.93 -8.61 3.03
C PRO A 112 10.85 -7.84 2.27
N ASP A 113 10.57 -8.22 1.03
CA ASP A 113 9.57 -7.56 0.17
C ASP A 113 8.16 -7.76 0.72
N ARG A 114 7.52 -6.65 1.12
CA ARG A 114 6.14 -6.59 1.63
C ARG A 114 5.72 -5.15 1.91
N TYR A 115 4.49 -5.00 2.39
CA TYR A 115 4.00 -3.76 2.96
C TYR A 115 4.51 -3.58 4.41
N TYR A 116 5.05 -2.42 4.73
CA TYR A 116 5.45 -2.03 6.09
C TYR A 116 4.86 -0.68 6.49
N SER A 117 4.29 -0.62 7.69
CA SER A 117 4.10 0.63 8.42
C SER A 117 5.39 1.04 9.16
N TYR A 118 5.45 2.27 9.69
CA TYR A 118 6.57 2.68 10.55
C TYR A 118 6.74 1.79 11.78
N ALA A 119 5.63 1.31 12.35
CA ALA A 119 5.66 0.35 13.44
C ALA A 119 6.33 -0.97 13.02
N ASP A 120 6.01 -1.48 11.82
CA ASP A 120 6.61 -2.71 11.29
C ASP A 120 8.10 -2.53 11.00
N ILE A 121 8.52 -1.37 10.47
CA ILE A 121 9.94 -1.04 10.27
C ILE A 121 10.67 -1.04 11.61
N ASN A 122 10.07 -0.44 12.64
CA ASN A 122 10.65 -0.42 13.98
C ASN A 122 10.79 -1.85 14.56
N GLN A 123 9.80 -2.72 14.35
CA GLN A 123 9.90 -4.14 14.74
C GLN A 123 11.01 -4.88 13.99
N MET A 124 11.22 -4.58 12.71
CA MET A 124 12.34 -5.16 11.95
C MET A 124 13.70 -4.69 12.45
N ILE A 125 13.82 -3.41 12.83
CA ILE A 125 15.03 -2.89 13.48
C ILE A 125 15.30 -3.66 14.78
N GLN A 126 14.28 -3.83 15.62
CA GLN A 126 14.39 -4.56 16.87
C GLN A 126 14.80 -6.02 16.63
N THR A 127 14.21 -6.69 15.63
CA THR A 127 14.56 -8.06 15.25
C THR A 127 16.03 -8.17 14.82
N ALA A 128 16.52 -7.24 14.02
CA ALA A 128 17.93 -7.20 13.61
C ALA A 128 18.87 -6.95 14.80
N LEU A 129 18.50 -6.05 15.72
CA LEU A 129 19.25 -5.79 16.94
C LEU A 129 19.28 -7.01 17.87
N VAL A 130 18.17 -7.76 17.98
CA VAL A 130 18.12 -9.01 18.73
C VAL A 130 19.04 -10.05 18.11
N SER A 131 18.99 -10.20 16.78
CA SER A 131 19.84 -11.16 16.06
C SER A 131 21.33 -10.83 16.20
N ALA A 132 21.70 -9.55 16.20
CA ALA A 132 23.07 -9.10 16.45
C ALA A 132 23.47 -9.12 17.94
N GLY A 133 22.52 -9.25 18.88
CA GLY A 133 22.75 -9.16 20.32
C GLY A 133 23.09 -7.75 20.81
N ALA A 134 22.57 -6.72 20.14
CA ALA A 134 22.77 -5.30 20.49
C ALA A 134 21.56 -4.72 21.28
N TYR A 135 21.12 -5.45 22.30
CA TYR A 135 20.02 -5.07 23.20
C TYR A 135 20.36 -5.46 24.64
N LEU A 136 19.59 -4.93 25.61
CA LEU A 136 19.63 -5.39 27.00
C LEU A 136 18.26 -5.93 27.42
N ILE A 137 18.21 -6.68 28.50
CA ILE A 137 16.98 -7.25 29.06
C ILE A 137 16.70 -6.53 30.38
N ASP A 138 15.51 -5.95 30.55
CA ASP A 138 15.11 -5.29 31.81
C ASP A 138 14.75 -6.32 32.90
N SER A 139 14.45 -5.83 34.11
CA SER A 139 14.07 -6.70 35.24
C SER A 139 12.76 -7.45 35.05
N ASN A 140 11.94 -7.04 34.08
CA ASN A 140 10.67 -7.67 33.73
C ASN A 140 10.84 -8.68 32.57
N GLY A 141 12.04 -8.85 32.03
CA GLY A 141 12.34 -9.72 30.90
C GLY A 141 12.08 -9.09 29.52
N ASN A 142 11.82 -7.77 29.44
CA ASN A 142 11.63 -7.08 28.17
C ASN A 142 12.95 -6.66 27.55
N ASN A 143 13.05 -6.73 26.23
CA ASN A 143 14.19 -6.24 25.48
C ASN A 143 14.14 -4.71 25.38
N VAL A 144 15.25 -4.06 25.74
CA VAL A 144 15.46 -2.62 25.70
C VAL A 144 16.39 -2.29 24.54
N TYR A 145 15.93 -1.39 23.67
CA TYR A 145 16.62 -0.93 22.47
C TYR A 145 16.99 0.55 22.60
N TYR A 146 18.07 0.96 21.93
CA TYR A 146 18.60 2.32 21.99
C TYR A 146 18.36 3.14 20.72
N VAL A 147 17.62 2.57 19.77
CA VAL A 147 17.18 3.20 18.53
C VAL A 147 15.71 2.88 18.36
N GLN A 148 14.92 3.90 18.06
CA GLN A 148 13.51 3.75 17.73
C GLN A 148 13.14 4.68 16.58
N ILE A 149 12.30 4.19 15.67
CA ILE A 149 11.68 5.00 14.63
C ILE A 149 10.19 5.08 14.89
N THR A 150 9.63 6.28 14.86
CA THR A 150 8.20 6.54 15.03
C THR A 150 7.68 7.50 13.97
N GLU A 151 6.38 7.44 13.71
CA GLU A 151 5.70 8.46 12.94
C GLU A 151 5.39 9.68 13.83
N ASN A 152 5.64 10.88 13.31
CA ASN A 152 5.25 12.12 13.95
C ASN A 152 4.17 12.80 13.11
N ALA A 153 2.91 12.56 13.47
CA ALA A 153 1.74 13.07 12.76
C ALA A 153 1.64 14.61 12.79
N THR A 154 2.22 15.27 13.78
CA THR A 154 2.18 16.75 13.92
C THR A 154 3.02 17.42 12.84
N TYR A 155 4.17 16.83 12.53
CA TYR A 155 5.12 17.37 11.54
C TYR A 155 5.06 16.66 10.19
N TYR A 156 4.14 15.69 10.03
CA TYR A 156 4.06 14.83 8.83
C TYR A 156 5.43 14.24 8.45
N ALA A 157 6.19 13.83 9.48
CA ALA A 157 7.59 13.45 9.38
C ALA A 157 7.83 12.14 10.14
N ALA A 158 8.91 11.43 9.81
CA ALA A 158 9.41 10.38 10.68
C ALA A 158 10.31 10.98 11.77
N GLN A 159 10.25 10.40 12.96
CA GLN A 159 11.11 10.75 14.08
C GLN A 159 11.97 9.54 14.45
N VAL A 160 13.26 9.77 14.60
CA VAL A 160 14.23 8.77 15.03
C VAL A 160 14.77 9.19 16.39
N ASP A 161 14.50 8.39 17.40
CA ASP A 161 14.95 8.60 18.76
C ASP A 161 16.14 7.68 19.05
N LEU A 162 17.25 8.30 19.46
CA LEU A 162 18.54 7.66 19.71
C LEU A 162 18.93 7.89 21.17
N ALA A 163 18.93 6.82 21.96
CA ALA A 163 19.33 6.83 23.35
C ALA A 163 20.80 6.43 23.50
N LYS A 164 21.45 6.90 24.56
CA LYS A 164 22.83 6.50 24.88
C LYS A 164 22.88 5.03 25.30
N VAL A 165 23.84 4.29 24.76
CA VAL A 165 24.12 2.92 25.22
C VAL A 165 24.92 3.03 26.53
N PRO A 166 24.52 2.35 27.61
CA PRO A 166 25.19 2.45 28.90
C PRO A 166 26.55 1.74 28.87
N THR A 167 27.51 2.27 29.63
CA THR A 167 28.86 1.70 29.72
C THR A 167 28.98 0.52 30.68
N ALA A 168 28.05 0.45 31.62
CA ALA A 168 27.91 -0.65 32.58
C ALA A 168 26.47 -1.15 32.56
N LEU A 169 26.27 -2.39 32.98
CA LEU A 169 24.94 -2.99 33.07
C LEU A 169 24.13 -2.21 34.12
N PRO A 170 22.98 -1.59 33.75
CA PRO A 170 22.13 -0.91 34.72
C PRO A 170 21.59 -1.90 35.77
N SER A 171 21.26 -1.39 36.96
CA SER A 171 20.75 -2.26 38.03
C SER A 171 19.44 -2.93 37.61
N GLY A 172 19.34 -4.24 37.82
CA GLY A 172 18.18 -5.06 37.43
C GLY A 172 18.16 -5.47 35.95
N TYR A 173 19.14 -5.07 35.14
CA TYR A 173 19.23 -5.46 33.74
C TYR A 173 20.11 -6.69 33.58
N ALA A 174 19.88 -7.45 32.51
CA ALA A 174 20.71 -8.57 32.08
C ALA A 174 21.23 -8.35 30.66
N ARG A 175 22.37 -8.97 30.36
CA ARG A 175 22.95 -9.03 29.02
C ARG A 175 22.34 -10.19 28.22
N PRO A 176 22.27 -10.09 26.89
CA PRO A 176 21.88 -11.22 26.06
C PRO A 176 22.90 -12.36 26.20
N SER A 177 22.46 -13.59 25.97
CA SER A 177 23.29 -14.80 26.08
C SER A 177 24.41 -14.87 25.04
N SER A 178 24.20 -14.25 23.87
CA SER A 178 25.17 -14.18 22.76
C SER A 178 25.07 -12.85 22.02
N GLY A 179 26.02 -12.60 21.11
CA GLY A 179 26.07 -11.39 20.27
C GLY A 179 26.81 -10.23 20.92
N LEU A 180 26.64 -9.02 20.37
CA LEU A 180 27.52 -7.88 20.63
C LEU A 180 27.61 -7.48 22.09
N PHE A 181 26.49 -7.30 22.80
CA PHE A 181 26.48 -6.86 24.21
C PHE A 181 26.62 -8.00 25.23
N SER A 182 26.72 -9.25 24.78
CA SER A 182 26.95 -10.39 25.66
C SER A 182 28.35 -10.34 26.29
N SER A 183 28.56 -11.07 27.39
CA SER A 183 29.90 -11.18 28.01
C SER A 183 30.92 -11.92 27.15
N GLY A 184 30.48 -12.80 26.24
CA GLY A 184 31.33 -13.51 25.29
C GLY A 184 31.51 -12.80 23.95
N GLY A 185 30.82 -11.67 23.73
CA GLY A 185 30.93 -10.83 22.55
C GLY A 185 31.87 -9.64 22.75
N SER A 186 31.57 -8.52 22.10
CA SER A 186 32.32 -7.26 22.27
C SER A 186 32.10 -6.64 23.65
N GLY A 187 30.91 -6.81 24.23
CA GLY A 187 30.48 -6.17 25.47
C GLY A 187 29.99 -4.73 25.28
N LEU A 188 29.55 -4.15 26.40
CA LEU A 188 29.07 -2.76 26.45
C LEU A 188 30.19 -1.77 26.10
N PRO A 189 29.84 -0.59 25.55
CA PRO A 189 30.83 0.42 25.19
C PRO A 189 31.57 0.99 26.41
N LEU A 190 32.81 1.43 26.22
CA LEU A 190 33.62 2.09 27.26
C LEU A 190 33.17 3.54 27.50
N THR A 191 32.59 4.18 26.47
CA THR A 191 32.02 5.52 26.53
C THR A 191 30.55 5.47 26.14
N ALA A 192 29.70 6.21 26.84
CA ALA A 192 28.24 6.20 26.64
C ALA A 192 27.84 6.95 25.36
N TYR A 193 28.17 6.40 24.20
CA TYR A 193 27.81 6.98 22.91
C TYR A 193 26.39 6.62 22.50
N THR A 194 25.78 7.48 21.67
CA THR A 194 24.53 7.20 20.97
C THR A 194 24.81 6.41 19.68
N PRO A 195 23.92 5.46 19.32
CA PRO A 195 23.95 4.83 18.00
C PRO A 195 23.78 5.87 16.87
N GLN A 196 24.21 5.51 15.66
CA GLN A 196 24.06 6.33 14.46
C GLN A 196 23.18 5.59 13.45
N LEU A 197 22.28 6.33 12.79
CA LEU A 197 21.47 5.79 11.69
C LEU A 197 22.20 6.05 10.37
N VAL A 198 22.38 5.01 9.55
CA VAL A 198 23.06 5.09 8.26
C VAL A 198 22.08 4.76 7.14
N ILE A 199 21.83 5.75 6.28
CA ILE A 199 21.00 5.60 5.09
C ILE A 199 21.93 5.43 3.89
N ASN A 200 22.29 4.18 3.61
CA ASN A 200 23.10 3.80 2.44
C ASN A 200 22.27 3.67 1.16
N ASN A 201 20.94 3.56 1.29
CA ASN A 201 20.00 3.41 0.20
C ASN A 201 19.09 4.64 0.11
N ALA A 202 19.28 5.44 -0.94
CA ALA A 202 18.49 6.66 -1.14
C ALA A 202 16.99 6.39 -1.37
N GLU A 203 16.63 5.25 -1.98
CA GLU A 203 15.23 4.91 -2.25
C GLU A 203 14.49 4.51 -0.98
N LEU A 204 15.14 3.78 -0.06
CA LEU A 204 14.56 3.57 1.26
C LEU A 204 14.52 4.88 2.07
N GLY A 205 15.54 5.72 1.93
CA GLY A 205 15.58 7.05 2.52
C GLY A 205 14.32 7.88 2.24
N LYS A 206 13.79 7.81 1.01
CA LYS A 206 12.52 8.47 0.65
C LYS A 206 11.32 7.94 1.44
N ILE A 207 11.28 6.64 1.76
CA ILE A 207 10.18 6.03 2.53
C ILE A 207 10.20 6.51 3.98
N ILE A 208 11.39 6.52 4.59
CA ILE A 208 11.55 6.92 6.01
C ILE A 208 11.74 8.44 6.19
N GLY A 209 11.88 9.20 5.11
CA GLY A 209 12.01 10.65 5.16
C GLY A 209 13.44 11.18 5.44
N PHE A 210 14.47 10.37 5.21
CA PHE A 210 15.87 10.73 5.46
C PHE A 210 16.70 10.67 4.17
N SER A 211 17.42 11.74 3.83
CA SER A 211 18.42 11.71 2.76
C SER A 211 19.54 10.71 3.06
N SER A 212 20.24 10.25 2.03
CA SER A 212 21.40 9.37 2.21
C SER A 212 22.48 10.05 3.05
N GLY A 213 23.08 9.30 3.97
CA GLY A 213 24.10 9.78 4.88
C GLY A 213 24.05 9.12 6.25
N THR A 214 25.01 9.50 7.09
CA THR A 214 25.09 9.08 8.49
C THR A 214 24.53 10.18 9.37
N TYR A 215 23.44 9.87 10.06
CA TYR A 215 22.83 10.76 11.04
C TYR A 215 23.54 10.61 12.38
N LEU A 216 23.92 11.75 12.95
CA LEU A 216 24.99 11.87 13.95
C LEU A 216 26.36 11.49 13.38
N ASN A 217 26.83 12.20 12.33
CA ASN A 217 28.11 11.92 11.66
C ASN A 217 29.34 11.87 12.61
N ALA A 218 29.27 12.54 13.77
CA ALA A 218 30.21 12.37 14.87
C ALA A 218 29.53 11.64 16.04
N GLN A 219 30.27 10.78 16.74
CA GLN A 219 29.77 10.14 17.95
C GLN A 219 29.40 11.19 18.99
N THR A 220 28.21 11.06 19.57
CA THR A 220 27.72 11.96 20.63
C THR A 220 27.41 11.18 21.90
N THR A 221 27.49 11.83 23.06
CA THR A 221 27.21 11.23 24.38
C THR A 221 25.85 11.65 24.95
N THR A 222 25.05 12.35 24.15
CA THR A 222 23.75 12.90 24.52
C THR A 222 22.66 12.23 23.71
N ALA A 223 21.52 11.89 24.31
CA ALA A 223 20.38 11.37 23.56
C ALA A 223 19.91 12.39 22.52
N GLN A 224 19.50 11.92 21.35
CA GLN A 224 19.13 12.75 20.22
C GLN A 224 17.78 12.30 19.67
N SER A 225 16.96 13.25 19.26
CA SER A 225 15.73 13.00 18.51
C SER A 225 15.85 13.76 17.20
N LEU A 226 15.76 13.04 16.09
CA LEU A 226 15.97 13.57 14.75
C LEU A 226 14.66 13.48 13.98
N LEU A 227 14.22 14.60 13.44
CA LEU A 227 13.13 14.64 12.48
C LEU A 227 13.65 14.41 11.07
N SER A 228 12.80 13.80 10.25
CA SER A 228 13.05 13.52 8.84
C SER A 228 13.36 14.82 8.09
N ASN A 229 14.39 14.82 7.24
CA ASN A 229 14.84 16.01 6.50
C ASN A 229 14.26 16.11 5.09
N ILE A 230 13.61 15.06 4.62
CA ILE A 230 12.80 15.04 3.41
C ILE A 230 11.38 14.58 3.77
N THR A 231 10.41 14.97 2.95
CA THR A 231 9.03 14.51 3.13
C THR A 231 8.95 13.00 2.92
N PRO A 232 8.49 12.23 3.91
CA PRO A 232 8.42 10.79 3.78
C PRO A 232 7.38 10.36 2.73
N GLN A 233 7.74 9.40 1.90
CA GLN A 233 6.87 8.77 0.91
C GLN A 233 6.61 7.33 1.32
N ALA A 234 5.75 7.12 2.32
CA ALA A 234 5.43 5.80 2.86
C ALA A 234 4.88 4.82 1.79
N LYS A 235 4.33 5.34 0.68
CA LYS A 235 3.86 4.56 -0.46
C LYS A 235 4.45 5.12 -1.77
N PRO A 236 5.23 4.32 -2.53
CA PRO A 236 5.75 4.75 -3.83
C PRO A 236 4.64 4.85 -4.90
N VAL A 237 3.53 4.14 -4.74
CA VAL A 237 2.36 4.23 -5.62
C VAL A 237 1.28 5.08 -4.98
N SER A 238 0.96 6.21 -5.62
CA SER A 238 -0.02 7.19 -5.13
C SER A 238 -1.43 6.99 -5.71
N ALA A 239 -1.54 6.46 -6.94
CA ALA A 239 -2.82 6.23 -7.60
C ALA A 239 -2.75 5.08 -8.61
N TYR A 240 -3.90 4.43 -8.82
CA TYR A 240 -4.11 3.51 -9.94
C TYR A 240 -4.99 4.18 -10.98
N MET A 241 -4.61 4.11 -12.25
CA MET A 241 -5.45 4.53 -13.36
C MET A 241 -6.02 3.29 -14.03
N LEU A 242 -7.34 3.18 -14.04
CA LEU A 242 -8.05 2.08 -14.67
C LEU A 242 -8.61 2.54 -16.02
N ARG A 243 -8.52 1.66 -17.01
CA ARG A 243 -9.01 1.93 -18.37
C ARG A 243 -9.95 0.82 -18.78
N SER A 244 -11.03 1.18 -19.47
CA SER A 244 -12.01 0.24 -19.98
C SER A 244 -12.19 0.43 -21.47
N SER A 245 -12.12 -0.66 -22.23
CA SER A 245 -12.39 -0.66 -23.67
C SER A 245 -13.89 -0.70 -24.01
N LEU A 246 -14.76 -0.87 -23.00
CA LEU A 246 -16.22 -0.99 -23.20
C LEU A 246 -16.90 0.37 -23.44
N SER A 247 -16.26 1.48 -23.05
CA SER A 247 -16.80 2.84 -23.13
C SER A 247 -15.90 3.75 -23.97
N ILE A 248 -15.67 3.39 -25.24
CA ILE A 248 -14.99 4.25 -26.21
C ILE A 248 -16.05 5.19 -26.82
N THR A 249 -15.91 6.49 -26.58
CA THR A 249 -16.72 7.53 -27.23
C THR A 249 -15.81 8.40 -28.09
N ILE A 250 -16.35 9.07 -29.11
CA ILE A 250 -15.57 9.96 -30.00
C ILE A 250 -14.86 11.12 -29.27
N PHE A 251 -15.28 11.42 -28.04
CA PHE A 251 -14.68 12.46 -27.19
C PHE A 251 -13.63 11.93 -26.20
N SER A 252 -13.48 10.61 -26.09
CA SER A 252 -12.41 9.95 -25.33
C SER A 252 -11.86 8.78 -26.15
N PRO A 253 -10.96 9.03 -27.12
CA PRO A 253 -10.45 8.02 -28.05
C PRO A 253 -9.64 6.91 -27.35
N VAL A 254 -9.33 7.10 -26.06
CA VAL A 254 -8.88 6.06 -25.15
C VAL A 254 -9.94 6.00 -24.07
N GLY A 255 -10.65 4.88 -23.92
CA GLY A 255 -11.67 4.71 -22.87
C GLY A 255 -11.03 4.84 -21.47
N ARG A 256 -11.04 6.07 -20.94
CA ARG A 256 -10.36 6.47 -19.71
C ARG A 256 -11.40 6.67 -18.63
N ILE A 257 -11.28 5.91 -17.54
CA ILE A 257 -12.07 6.13 -16.33
C ILE A 257 -11.11 6.72 -15.30
N ASP A 258 -11.14 8.04 -15.17
CA ASP A 258 -10.35 8.73 -14.16
C ASP A 258 -11.02 8.63 -12.79
N ASN A 259 -10.76 7.54 -12.07
CA ASN A 259 -10.90 7.53 -10.61
C ASN A 259 -9.57 7.98 -9.99
N ILE A 260 -9.30 9.29 -10.06
CA ILE A 260 -8.22 9.92 -9.30
C ILE A 260 -8.76 10.19 -7.91
N TYR A 261 -8.59 9.24 -6.97
CA TYR A 261 -8.79 9.56 -5.56
C TYR A 261 -7.52 10.23 -5.03
N ASN A 262 -7.55 11.56 -4.94
CA ASN A 262 -6.55 12.36 -4.25
C ASN A 262 -7.20 12.95 -2.98
N PRO A 263 -6.78 12.57 -1.77
CA PRO A 263 -7.34 13.13 -0.53
C PRO A 263 -6.90 14.59 -0.27
N GLY A 264 -6.12 15.23 -1.16
CA GLY A 264 -5.56 16.56 -0.96
C GLY A 264 -6.25 17.74 -1.67
N TYR A 265 -7.23 17.54 -2.57
CA TYR A 265 -7.84 18.66 -3.31
C TYR A 265 -9.35 18.44 -3.58
N PRO A 266 -10.25 19.17 -2.90
CA PRO A 266 -11.71 18.94 -2.99
C PRO A 266 -12.39 19.62 -4.21
N HIS A 267 -11.65 20.00 -5.26
CA HIS A 267 -12.20 20.80 -6.35
C HIS A 267 -11.87 20.25 -7.75
N LEU A 268 -12.40 19.07 -8.05
CA LEU A 268 -12.66 18.69 -9.45
C LEU A 268 -14.11 18.21 -9.55
N ARG A 269 -15.03 19.17 -9.73
CA ARG A 269 -16.40 18.88 -10.16
C ARG A 269 -16.34 18.52 -11.64
N SER A 270 -16.72 17.29 -12.01
CA SER A 270 -17.11 17.01 -13.39
C SER A 270 -18.44 17.73 -13.66
N HIS A 271 -18.38 18.85 -14.38
CA HIS A 271 -19.57 19.47 -14.95
C HIS A 271 -19.99 18.67 -16.18
N CYS A 272 -21.06 17.91 -16.05
CA CYS A 272 -21.88 17.50 -17.18
C CYS A 272 -22.77 18.70 -17.54
N LEU A 273 -22.35 19.48 -18.54
CA LEU A 273 -23.19 20.49 -19.17
C LEU A 273 -23.69 19.92 -20.50
N GLN A 274 -25.00 19.67 -20.53
CA GLN A 274 -25.80 19.50 -21.74
C GLN A 274 -25.86 20.80 -22.56
N THR A 275 -26.33 20.64 -23.81
CA THR A 275 -26.69 21.63 -24.86
C THR A 275 -25.58 21.88 -25.88
N GLN A 276 -25.77 21.78 -27.20
CA GLN A 276 -26.95 21.55 -28.06
C GLN A 276 -26.64 20.45 -29.10
#